data_AF-A0A395MDK6-F1
#
_entry.id   AF-A0A395MDK6-F1
#
_cell.length_a   1.000
_cell.length_b   1.000
_cell.length_c   1.000
_cell.angle_alpha   90.00
_cell.angle_beta   90.00
_cell.angle_gamma   90.00
#
_symmetry.space_group_name_H-M   'P 1'
#
loop_
_entity.id
_entity.type
_entity.pdbx_description
1 polymer ?
#
loop_
_entity_poly.entity_id
_entity_poly.type
_entity_poly.pdbx_seq_one_letter_code
_entity_poly.pdbx_strand_id
1 'polypeptide(L)'
;MRTTSTKTLAARACEIIINYQKTLKKARSNHEKIEIADRDGLLGVLLEIHEAVGQDNAHAYAKACSAASLIVVSALFAADKDNIKDVIGVYAKTWESWVLRESKPQPSFFLDWYNWSQNTASQA
;
A
#
# COMPACT_ATOMS: atom_id res chain seq x y z
N MET A 1 7.53 6.78 -12.16
CA MET A 1 6.24 6.79 -11.47
C MET A 1 6.09 8.08 -10.67
N ARG A 2 6.91 8.31 -9.63
CA ARG A 2 6.94 9.58 -8.88
C ARG A 2 7.93 10.63 -9.42
N THR A 3 9.11 10.21 -9.87
CA THR A 3 10.24 11.10 -10.24
C THR A 3 10.62 11.09 -11.72
N THR A 4 10.09 10.17 -12.51
CA THR A 4 10.37 10.08 -13.95
C THR A 4 9.16 10.50 -14.76
N SER A 5 9.39 11.36 -15.75
CA SER A 5 8.39 11.81 -16.73
C SER A 5 8.27 10.87 -17.94
N THR A 6 9.12 9.84 -18.02
CA THR A 6 9.11 8.87 -19.13
C THR A 6 7.97 7.86 -18.94
N LYS A 7 6.92 7.97 -19.76
CA LYS A 7 5.69 7.16 -19.65
C LYS A 7 5.94 5.65 -19.68
N THR A 8 6.77 5.17 -20.59
CA THR A 8 7.06 3.73 -20.74
C THR A 8 7.75 3.17 -19.51
N LEU A 9 8.73 3.90 -18.96
CA LEU A 9 9.41 3.51 -17.73
C LEU A 9 8.46 3.54 -16.52
N ALA A 10 7.61 4.57 -16.42
CA ALA A 10 6.61 4.66 -15.36
C ALA A 10 5.62 3.48 -15.42
N ALA A 11 5.12 3.14 -16.60
CA ALA A 11 4.22 2.01 -16.79
C ALA A 11 4.86 0.67 -16.39
N ARG A 12 6.11 0.43 -16.81
CA ARG A 12 6.85 -0.77 -16.41
C ARG A 12 7.05 -0.87 -14.89
N ALA A 13 7.37 0.23 -14.23
CA ALA A 13 7.48 0.26 -12.77
C ALA A 13 6.15 -0.08 -12.08
N CYS A 14 5.02 0.47 -12.56
CA CYS A 14 3.69 0.10 -12.05
C CYS A 14 3.43 -1.40 -12.18
N GLU A 15 3.72 -1.97 -13.35
CA GLU A 15 3.53 -3.41 -13.62
C GLU A 15 4.34 -4.29 -12.67
N ILE A 16 5.61 -3.96 -12.43
CA ILE A 16 6.49 -4.73 -11.54
C ILE A 16 5.91 -4.79 -10.12
N ILE A 17 5.48 -3.65 -9.57
CA ILE A 17 4.90 -3.57 -8.22
C ILE A 17 3.62 -4.41 -8.12
N ILE A 18 2.73 -4.26 -9.10
CA ILE A 18 1.47 -5.01 -9.14
C ILE A 18 1.73 -6.51 -9.22
N ASN A 19 2.69 -6.94 -10.05
CA ASN A 19 3.04 -8.35 -10.19
C ASN A 19 3.68 -8.91 -8.91
N TYR A 20 4.56 -8.14 -8.27
CA TYR A 20 5.16 -8.53 -7.00
C TYR A 20 4.11 -8.73 -5.90
N GLN A 21 3.14 -7.81 -5.78
CA GLN A 21 2.03 -7.96 -4.83
C GLN A 21 1.23 -9.24 -5.08
N LYS A 22 0.92 -9.56 -6.34
CA LYS A 22 0.19 -10.79 -6.70
C LYS A 22 0.97 -12.05 -6.31
N THR A 23 2.29 -12.05 -6.55
CA THR A 23 3.15 -13.18 -6.19
C THR A 23 3.27 -13.32 -4.68
N LEU A 24 3.42 -12.22 -3.94
CA LEU A 24 3.44 -12.23 -2.48
C LEU A 24 2.15 -12.80 -1.87
N LYS A 25 0.98 -12.42 -2.38
CA LYS A 25 -0.31 -12.97 -1.92
C LYS A 25 -0.36 -14.50 -2.07
N LYS A 26 0.26 -15.07 -3.12
CA LYS A 26 0.35 -16.52 -3.32
C LYS A 26 1.37 -17.19 -2.40
N ALA A 27 2.51 -16.55 -2.16
CA ALA A 27 3.59 -17.11 -1.35
C ALA A 27 3.31 -17.12 0.16
N ARG A 28 2.42 -16.25 0.66
CA ARG A 28 2.06 -16.17 2.09
C ARG A 28 1.27 -17.38 2.62
N SER A 29 1.03 -18.41 1.82
CA SER A 29 0.47 -19.70 2.28
C SER A 29 1.38 -20.42 3.28
N ASN A 30 2.64 -20.03 3.42
CA ASN A 30 3.63 -20.77 4.21
C ASN A 30 3.72 -20.37 5.69
N HIS A 31 2.94 -19.41 6.19
CA HIS A 31 2.82 -19.02 7.61
C HIS A 31 4.12 -18.80 8.41
N GLU A 32 5.29 -18.75 7.78
CA GLU A 32 6.55 -18.46 8.45
C GLU A 32 6.54 -17.02 8.96
N LYS A 33 6.99 -16.86 10.21
CA LYS A 33 7.11 -15.55 10.84
C LYS A 33 8.17 -14.75 10.08
N ILE A 34 7.73 -13.67 9.43
CA ILE A 34 8.63 -12.76 8.73
C ILE A 34 9.28 -11.86 9.78
N GLU A 35 10.59 -12.01 9.99
CA GLU A 35 11.35 -11.04 10.74
C GLU A 35 11.62 -9.81 9.87
N ILE A 36 11.18 -8.65 10.33
CA ILE A 36 11.48 -7.37 9.69
C ILE A 36 12.58 -6.72 10.51
N ALA A 37 13.74 -6.49 9.89
CA ALA A 37 14.87 -5.84 10.55
C ALA A 37 14.63 -4.35 10.82
N ASP A 38 13.79 -3.69 10.02
CA ASP A 38 13.52 -2.24 10.09
C ASP A 38 12.03 -1.94 9.95
N ARG A 39 11.33 -2.01 11.08
CA ARG A 39 9.89 -1.72 11.15
C ARG A 39 9.58 -0.25 10.89
N ASP A 40 10.38 0.66 11.42
CA ASP A 40 10.14 2.11 11.29
C ASP A 40 10.44 2.61 9.88
N GLY A 41 11.48 2.06 9.23
CA GLY A 41 11.73 2.30 7.82
C GLY A 41 10.56 1.85 6.94
N LEU A 42 9.96 0.69 7.21
CA LEU A 42 8.75 0.26 6.49
C LEU A 42 7.55 1.19 6.74
N LEU A 43 7.35 1.66 7.96
CA LEU A 43 6.31 2.65 8.24
C LEU A 43 6.59 3.97 7.51
N GLY A 44 7.85 4.38 7.41
CA GLY A 44 8.29 5.52 6.59
C GLY A 44 7.94 5.34 5.11
N VAL A 45 8.22 4.16 4.54
CA VAL A 45 7.84 3.82 3.16
C VAL A 45 6.31 3.87 2.98
N LEU A 46 5.53 3.39 3.96
CA LEU A 46 4.08 3.47 3.92
C LEU A 46 3.61 4.94 3.85
N LEU A 47 4.18 5.82 4.68
CA LEU A 47 3.89 7.26 4.66
C LEU A 47 4.20 7.87 3.29
N GLU A 48 5.37 7.58 2.71
CA GLU A 48 5.75 8.10 1.38
C GLU A 48 4.78 7.67 0.28
N ILE A 49 4.31 6.41 0.30
CA ILE A 49 3.32 5.90 -0.67
C ILE A 49 2.00 6.67 -0.53
N HIS A 50 1.58 6.96 0.70
CA HIS A 50 0.35 7.69 0.99
C HIS A 50 0.43 9.19 0.71
N GLU A 51 1.61 9.79 0.79
CA GLU A 51 1.86 11.14 0.25
C GLU A 51 1.84 11.15 -1.29
N ALA A 52 2.29 10.06 -1.90
CA ALA A 52 2.39 9.93 -3.35
C ALA A 52 1.04 9.68 -4.04
N VAL A 53 0.07 9.01 -3.38
CA VAL A 53 -1.18 8.57 -4.02
C VAL A 53 -2.03 9.72 -4.58
N GLY A 54 -1.92 10.92 -4.00
CA GLY A 54 -2.64 12.11 -4.46
C GLY A 54 -1.97 12.90 -5.58
N GLN A 55 -0.76 12.51 -6.02
CA GLN A 55 0.06 13.28 -6.96
C GLN A 55 -0.31 13.05 -8.43
N ASP A 56 -0.91 11.90 -8.76
CA ASP A 56 -1.36 11.57 -10.12
C ASP A 56 -2.71 10.84 -10.06
N ASN A 57 -3.65 11.29 -10.90
CA ASN A 57 -5.00 10.73 -10.99
C ASN A 57 -5.11 9.53 -11.94
N ALA A 58 -4.01 9.13 -12.59
CA ALA A 58 -4.03 7.99 -13.49
C ALA A 58 -4.40 6.69 -12.74
N HIS A 59 -5.35 5.94 -13.28
CA HIS A 59 -5.81 4.70 -12.67
C HIS A 59 -4.67 3.69 -12.43
N ALA A 60 -3.75 3.57 -13.40
CA ALA A 60 -2.59 2.68 -13.27
C ALA A 60 -1.63 3.11 -12.15
N TYR A 61 -1.52 4.41 -11.88
CA TYR A 61 -0.72 4.97 -10.80
C TYR A 61 -1.36 4.63 -9.45
N ALA A 62 -2.63 4.95 -9.26
CA ALA A 62 -3.36 4.66 -8.03
C ALA A 62 -3.35 3.15 -7.70
N LYS A 63 -3.51 2.30 -8.72
CA LYS A 63 -3.42 0.84 -8.57
C LYS A 63 -2.04 0.38 -8.11
N ALA A 64 -0.98 1.01 -8.61
CA ALA A 64 0.38 0.68 -8.18
C ALA A 64 0.69 1.19 -6.76
N CYS A 65 0.22 2.38 -6.39
CA CYS A 65 0.29 2.87 -5.01
C CYS A 65 -0.46 1.96 -4.04
N SER A 66 -1.68 1.53 -4.40
CA SER A 66 -2.46 0.54 -3.64
C SER A 66 -1.68 -0.76 -3.46
N ALA A 67 -1.13 -1.29 -4.56
CA ALA A 67 -0.33 -2.50 -4.54
C ALA A 67 0.90 -2.37 -3.62
N ALA A 68 1.65 -1.28 -3.74
CA ALA A 68 2.82 -0.98 -2.90
C ALA A 68 2.44 -0.86 -1.43
N SER A 69 1.39 -0.10 -1.11
CA SER A 69 0.93 0.07 0.28
C SER A 69 0.55 -1.27 0.90
N LEU A 70 -0.23 -2.09 0.19
CA LEU A 70 -0.66 -3.39 0.69
C LEU A 70 0.49 -4.40 0.85
N ILE A 71 1.60 -4.26 0.12
CA ILE A 71 2.82 -5.04 0.36
C ILE A 71 3.40 -4.70 1.73
N VAL A 72 3.58 -3.40 2.00
CA VAL A 72 4.17 -2.90 3.26
C VAL A 72 3.28 -3.23 4.45
N VAL A 73 1.97 -2.97 4.35
CA VAL A 73 0.97 -3.35 5.34
C VAL A 73 1.03 -4.85 5.64
N SER A 74 1.08 -5.67 4.58
CA SER A 74 1.14 -7.12 4.73
C SER A 74 2.39 -7.58 5.47
N ALA A 75 3.54 -6.96 5.19
CA ALA A 75 4.79 -7.26 5.88
C ALA A 75 4.69 -6.85 7.37
N LEU A 76 4.35 -5.59 7.65
CA LEU A 76 4.19 -5.05 9.01
C LEU A 76 3.26 -5.92 9.88
N PHE A 77 2.10 -6.30 9.33
CA PHE A 77 1.13 -7.14 10.03
C PHE A 77 1.61 -8.59 10.24
N ALA A 78 2.40 -9.14 9.30
CA ALA A 78 2.93 -10.50 9.45
C ALA A 78 3.97 -10.60 10.57
N ALA A 79 4.73 -9.54 10.79
CA ALA A 79 5.79 -9.52 11.80
C ALA A 79 5.26 -9.28 13.20
N ASP A 80 4.32 -8.33 13.33
CA ASP A 80 3.58 -8.06 14.55
C ASP A 80 2.20 -7.51 14.20
N LYS A 81 1.15 -8.20 14.67
CA LYS A 81 -0.24 -7.82 14.43
C LYS A 81 -0.56 -6.46 15.04
N ASP A 82 0.14 -6.03 16.10
CA ASP A 82 -0.08 -4.73 16.73
C ASP A 82 0.33 -3.54 15.86
N ASN A 83 1.17 -3.76 14.84
CA ASN A 83 1.51 -2.73 13.85
C ASN A 83 0.29 -2.21 13.07
N ILE A 84 -0.83 -2.93 13.09
CA ILE A 84 -2.06 -2.51 12.41
C ILE A 84 -2.57 -1.15 12.92
N LYS A 85 -2.28 -0.79 14.18
CA LYS A 85 -2.71 0.48 14.78
C LYS A 85 -2.09 1.67 14.03
N ASP A 86 -0.79 1.61 13.77
CA ASP A 86 -0.08 2.66 13.06
C ASP A 86 -0.45 2.68 11.58
N VAL A 87 -0.63 1.51 10.96
CA VAL A 87 -1.12 1.40 9.58
C VAL A 87 -2.49 2.08 9.42
N ILE A 88 -3.43 1.82 10.34
CA ILE A 88 -4.75 2.46 10.34
C ILE A 88 -4.59 3.98 10.45
N GLY A 89 -3.68 4.46 11.31
CA GLY A 89 -3.38 5.88 11.43
C GLY A 89 -2.96 6.54 10.11
N VAL A 90 -2.09 5.88 9.33
CA VAL A 90 -1.65 6.38 8.02
C VAL A 90 -2.81 6.45 7.01
N TYR A 91 -3.65 5.41 6.95
CA TYR A 91 -4.84 5.41 6.10
C TYR A 91 -5.86 6.46 6.53
N ALA A 92 -6.09 6.63 7.82
CA ALA A 92 -7.00 7.62 8.38
C ALA A 92 -6.58 9.04 7.99
N LYS A 93 -5.29 9.38 8.12
CA LYS A 93 -4.75 10.68 7.69
C LYS A 93 -4.94 10.91 6.18
N THR A 94 -4.73 9.87 5.37
CA THR A 94 -4.92 9.97 3.91
C THR A 94 -6.39 10.19 3.56
N TRP A 95 -7.30 9.51 4.27
CA TRP A 95 -8.73 9.68 4.12
C TRP A 95 -9.19 11.08 4.53
N GLU A 96 -8.68 11.59 5.65
CA GLU A 96 -8.92 12.95 6.14
C GLU A 96 -8.53 13.99 5.08
N SER A 97 -7.28 13.97 4.59
CA SER A 97 -6.83 14.89 3.54
C SER A 97 -7.62 14.75 2.24
N TRP A 98 -8.16 13.58 1.92
CA TRP A 98 -9.06 13.41 0.78
C TRP A 98 -10.42 14.09 0.99
N VAL A 99 -11.04 13.90 2.16
CA VAL A 99 -12.32 14.54 2.52
C VAL A 99 -12.19 16.06 2.59
N LEU A 100 -11.07 16.56 3.14
CA LEU A 100 -10.73 17.98 3.18
C LEU A 100 -10.32 18.55 1.82
N ARG A 101 -10.23 17.70 0.77
CA ARG A 101 -9.83 18.05 -0.61
C ARG A 101 -8.40 18.58 -0.74
N GLU A 102 -7.54 18.29 0.22
CA GLU A 102 -6.11 18.60 0.22
C GLU A 102 -5.33 17.64 -0.70
N SER A 103 -5.84 16.42 -0.86
CA SER A 103 -5.33 15.42 -1.80
C SER A 103 -6.47 14.85 -2.65
N LYS A 104 -6.13 14.26 -3.80
CA LYS A 104 -7.12 13.67 -4.73
C LYS A 104 -6.80 12.21 -5.07
N PRO A 105 -6.64 11.30 -4.09
CA PRO A 105 -6.51 9.88 -4.38
C PRO A 105 -7.72 9.36 -5.17
N GLN A 106 -7.48 8.35 -6.01
CA GLN A 106 -8.56 7.60 -6.64
C GLN A 106 -9.31 6.76 -5.58
N PRO A 107 -10.65 6.73 -5.58
CA PRO A 107 -11.43 5.96 -4.59
C PRO A 107 -11.07 4.46 -4.52
N SER A 108 -10.60 3.89 -5.64
CA SER A 108 -10.17 2.49 -5.70
C SER A 108 -9.04 2.16 -4.72
N PHE A 109 -8.20 3.15 -4.37
CA PHE A 109 -7.13 2.96 -3.39
C PHE A 109 -7.67 2.55 -2.02
N PHE A 110 -8.73 3.23 -1.55
CA PHE A 110 -9.35 2.90 -0.27
C PHE A 110 -10.19 1.63 -0.33
N LEU A 111 -10.80 1.34 -1.47
CA LEU A 111 -11.55 0.10 -1.66
C LEU A 111 -10.63 -1.13 -1.55
N ASP A 112 -9.43 -1.06 -2.13
CA ASP A 112 -8.44 -2.15 -2.02
C ASP A 112 -8.00 -2.38 -0.57
N TRP A 113 -7.79 -1.29 0.19
CA TRP A 113 -7.52 -1.35 1.63
C TRP A 113 -8.66 -2.00 2.41
N TYR A 114 -9.90 -1.53 2.20
CA TYR A 114 -11.07 -2.11 2.84
C TYR A 114 -11.20 -3.62 2.57
N ASN A 115 -11.03 -4.01 1.31
CA ASN A 115 -11.06 -5.42 0.91
C ASN A 115 -9.94 -6.23 1.57
N TRP A 116 -8.72 -5.68 1.68
CA TRP A 116 -7.63 -6.34 2.38
C TRP A 116 -7.96 -6.51 3.88
N SER A 117 -8.47 -5.48 4.54
CA SER A 117 -8.82 -5.50 5.96
C SER A 117 -9.93 -6.50 6.25
N GLN A 118 -10.98 -6.53 5.42
CA GLN A 118 -12.05 -7.51 5.53
C GLN A 118 -11.54 -8.94 5.38
N ASN A 119 -10.72 -9.21 4.35
CA ASN A 119 -10.13 -10.54 4.13
C ASN A 119 -9.18 -10.96 5.24
N THR A 120 -8.45 -10.01 5.83
CA THR A 120 -7.53 -10.28 6.95
C THR A 120 -8.31 -10.60 8.21
N ALA A 121 -9.39 -9.85 8.50
CA ALA A 121 -10.25 -10.09 9.64
C ALA A 121 -11.01 -11.41 9.55
N SER A 122 -11.40 -11.85 8.35
CA SER A 122 -12.08 -13.14 8.16
C SER A 122 -11.16 -14.36 8.25
N GLN A 123 -9.85 -14.16 8.12
CA GLN A 123 -8.82 -15.21 8.20
C GLN A 123 -8.06 -15.22 9.53
N ALA A 124 -8.29 -14.24 10.40
CA ALA A 124 -7.66 -14.10 11.72
C ALA A 124 -8.36 -14.98 12.77
#